data_AF-A0A1T3GV89-F1
#
_entry.id   AF-A0A1T3GV89-F1
#
_cell.length_a   1.000
_cell.length_b   1.000
_cell.length_c   1.000
_cell.angle_alpha   90.00
_cell.angle_beta   90.00
_cell.angle_gamma   90.00
#
_symmetry.space_group_name_H-M   'P 1'
#
loop_
_entity.id
_entity.type
_entity.pdbx_description
1 polymer ?
#
loop_
_entity_poly.entity_id
_entity_poly.type
_entity_poly.pdbx_seq_one_letter_code
_entity_poly.pdbx_strand_id
1 'polypeptide(L)'
;MFTFLLYSIVLFMAVFWTKAQQMRWEQINSHTVEDLMLRQNIEKNSNSNTNTIQIGDYNEARLILNEQTDIQVKQTGDYNSLYYINSFTDTETKTSVITRGDNNIVDITGSNSISKDMMLNVKGDNMIVFMRNY
;
A
#
# COMPACT_ATOMS: atom_id res chain seq x y z
N MET A 1 -18.95 10.19 48.06
CA MET A 1 -19.89 10.63 46.99
C MET A 1 -19.38 11.89 46.28
N PHE A 2 -19.01 12.95 47.01
CA PHE A 2 -18.50 14.21 46.42
C PHE A 2 -17.19 14.05 45.60
N THR A 3 -16.27 13.19 46.06
CA THR A 3 -15.00 12.94 45.38
C THR A 3 -15.16 12.25 44.02
N PHE A 4 -16.08 11.29 43.92
CA PHE A 4 -16.40 10.60 42.65
C PHE A 4 -16.98 11.56 41.60
N LEU A 5 -17.81 12.50 42.02
CA LEU A 5 -18.39 13.52 41.14
C LEU A 5 -17.28 14.42 40.56
N LEU A 6 -16.31 14.82 41.39
CA LEU A 6 -15.19 15.66 40.97
C LEU A 6 -14.33 14.98 39.90
N TYR A 7 -13.96 13.70 40.10
CA TYR A 7 -13.18 12.95 39.12
C TYR A 7 -13.92 12.77 37.80
N SER A 8 -15.24 12.55 37.84
CA SER A 8 -16.06 12.44 36.63
C SER A 8 -16.09 13.74 35.83
N ILE A 9 -16.14 14.89 36.50
CA ILE A 9 -16.15 16.21 35.84
C ILE A 9 -14.80 16.49 35.18
N VAL A 10 -13.69 16.18 35.88
CA VAL A 10 -12.34 16.34 35.34
C VAL A 10 -12.12 15.43 34.13
N LEU A 11 -12.57 14.18 34.20
CA LEU A 11 -12.49 13.23 33.08
C LEU A 11 -13.30 13.73 31.87
N PHE A 12 -14.51 14.26 32.09
CA PHE A 12 -15.36 14.80 31.04
C PHE A 12 -14.74 16.05 30.37
N MET A 13 -14.16 16.97 31.14
CA MET A 13 -13.48 18.14 30.58
C MET A 13 -12.21 17.78 29.79
N ALA A 14 -11.49 16.73 30.19
CA ALA A 14 -10.30 16.27 29.47
C ALA A 14 -10.62 15.81 28.04
N VAL A 15 -11.82 15.26 27.79
CA VAL A 15 -12.24 14.82 26.45
C VAL A 15 -12.38 16.01 25.49
N PHE A 16 -12.88 17.16 25.95
CA PHE A 16 -13.04 18.37 25.12
C PHE A 16 -11.72 19.02 24.72
N TRP A 17 -10.63 18.71 25.42
CA TRP A 17 -9.30 19.26 25.14
C TRP A 17 -8.49 18.39 24.18
N THR A 18 -9.00 17.21 23.83
CA THR A 18 -8.40 16.41 22.77
C THR A 18 -8.75 17.03 21.42
N LYS A 19 -7.78 17.70 20.79
CA LYS A 19 -7.90 18.07 19.38
C LYS A 19 -7.78 16.80 18.56
N ALA A 20 -8.90 16.16 18.26
CA ALA A 20 -8.94 15.22 17.15
C ALA A 20 -8.51 15.98 15.90
N GLN A 21 -7.44 15.52 15.25
CA GLN A 21 -7.02 16.09 13.98
C GLN A 21 -8.10 15.78 12.95
N GLN A 22 -8.99 16.74 12.72
CA GLN A 22 -10.06 16.60 11.76
C GLN A 22 -9.47 16.88 10.37
N MET A 23 -8.95 15.83 9.72
CA MET A 23 -8.64 15.93 8.29
C MET A 23 -9.95 16.03 7.53
N ARG A 24 -10.06 17.06 6.68
CA ARG A 24 -11.20 17.15 5.79
C ARG A 24 -11.08 16.08 4.70
N TRP A 25 -12.22 15.54 4.26
CA TRP A 25 -12.26 14.51 3.21
C TRP A 25 -11.58 14.95 1.92
N GLU A 26 -11.67 16.24 1.57
CA GLU A 26 -11.05 16.76 0.35
C GLU A 26 -9.52 16.87 0.44
N GLN A 27 -8.98 16.77 1.66
CA GLN A 27 -7.55 16.78 1.92
C GLN A 27 -6.97 15.36 1.96
N ILE A 28 -7.82 14.32 1.98
CA ILE A 28 -7.36 12.92 1.93
C ILE A 28 -7.11 12.55 0.47
N ASN A 29 -5.84 12.46 0.12
CA ASN A 29 -5.38 11.95 -1.18
C ASN A 29 -4.07 11.16 -1.02
N SER A 30 -3.63 10.52 -2.10
CA SER A 30 -2.42 9.68 -2.13
C SER A 30 -1.19 10.39 -1.55
N HIS A 31 -0.96 11.66 -1.90
CA HIS A 31 0.18 12.43 -1.40
C HIS A 31 0.13 12.66 0.13
N THR A 32 -1.05 12.98 0.67
CA THR A 32 -1.19 13.21 2.12
C THR A 32 -1.09 11.93 2.94
N VAL A 33 -1.57 10.81 2.40
CA VAL A 33 -1.43 9.48 3.03
C VAL A 33 0.03 9.03 3.02
N GLU A 34 0.75 9.26 1.91
CA GLU A 34 2.17 8.97 1.79
C GLU A 34 3.02 9.77 2.80
N ASP A 35 2.79 11.08 2.92
CA ASP A 35 3.49 11.92 3.92
C ASP A 35 3.24 11.44 5.36
N LEU A 36 2.01 11.01 5.67
CA LEU A 36 1.66 10.42 6.97
C LEU A 36 2.40 9.10 7.23
N MET A 37 2.49 8.21 6.24
CA MET A 37 3.20 6.94 6.37
C MET A 37 4.71 7.14 6.55
N LEU A 38 5.31 8.10 5.85
CA LEU A 38 6.73 8.45 5.99
C LEU A 38 7.04 8.98 7.38
N ARG A 39 6.15 9.78 7.97
CA ARG A 39 6.29 10.27 9.36
C ARG A 39 6.14 9.16 10.42
N GLN A 40 5.48 8.06 10.09
CA GLN A 40 5.25 6.93 11.00
C GLN A 40 6.34 5.85 10.96
N ASN A 41 7.26 5.88 9.99
CA ASN A 41 8.37 4.92 9.88
C ASN A 41 9.52 5.24 10.86
N ILE A 42 9.24 5.13 12.16
CA ILE A 42 10.26 5.00 13.20
C ILE A 42 10.35 3.51 13.55
N GLU A 43 11.50 2.92 13.22
CA GLU A 43 11.97 1.55 13.53
C GLU A 43 11.23 0.38 12.84
N LYS A 44 11.72 -0.02 11.67
CA LYS A 44 11.29 -1.25 10.98
C LYS A 44 12.32 -2.36 11.21
N ASN A 45 11.96 -3.33 12.05
CA ASN A 45 12.74 -4.55 12.28
C ASN A 45 12.49 -5.55 11.14
N SER A 46 13.58 -6.01 10.54
CA SER A 46 13.83 -7.17 9.68
C SER A 46 12.61 -8.04 9.27
N ASN A 47 12.41 -8.17 7.95
CA ASN A 47 11.34 -8.84 7.20
C ASN A 47 10.10 -7.98 6.95
N SER A 48 10.21 -7.11 5.95
CA SER A 48 9.08 -6.33 5.45
C SER A 48 8.24 -7.19 4.48
N ASN A 49 6.96 -7.37 4.80
CA ASN A 49 5.97 -7.92 3.88
C ASN A 49 4.99 -6.80 3.53
N THR A 50 4.79 -6.58 2.24
CA THR A 50 3.90 -5.53 1.74
C THR A 50 2.78 -6.19 0.93
N ASN A 51 1.55 -5.96 1.36
CA ASN A 51 0.36 -6.45 0.70
C ASN A 51 -0.51 -5.29 0.24
N THR A 52 -0.80 -5.22 -1.06
CA THR A 52 -1.64 -4.20 -1.67
C THR A 52 -2.88 -4.86 -2.27
N ILE A 53 -4.05 -4.55 -1.73
CA ILE A 53 -5.33 -5.03 -2.25
C ILE A 53 -6.15 -3.82 -2.70
N GLN A 54 -6.56 -3.80 -3.97
CA GLN A 54 -7.44 -2.77 -4.52
C GLN A 54 -8.64 -3.45 -5.20
N ILE A 55 -9.84 -2.99 -4.87
CA ILE A 55 -11.12 -3.51 -5.39
C ILE A 55 -11.91 -2.33 -5.96
N GLY A 56 -12.36 -2.46 -7.20
CA GLY A 56 -13.05 -1.42 -7.94
C GLY A 56 -12.35 -1.14 -9.28
N ASP A 57 -12.92 -0.18 -10.01
CA ASP A 57 -12.43 0.19 -11.34
C ASP A 57 -11.54 1.43 -11.26
N TYR A 58 -10.67 1.61 -12.25
CA TYR A 58 -9.78 2.78 -12.38
C TYR A 58 -8.81 2.99 -11.20
N ASN A 59 -8.43 1.92 -10.50
CA ASN A 59 -7.41 2.02 -9.44
C ASN A 59 -6.01 2.15 -10.04
N GLU A 60 -5.18 2.97 -9.41
CA GLU A 60 -3.75 3.02 -9.67
C GLU A 60 -2.99 2.51 -8.44
N ALA A 61 -2.06 1.57 -8.66
CA ALA A 61 -1.09 1.13 -7.67
C ALA A 61 0.32 1.40 -8.19
N ARG A 62 1.13 2.07 -7.37
CA ARG A 62 2.55 2.27 -7.63
C ARG A 62 3.38 1.75 -6.46
N LEU A 63 4.26 0.81 -6.74
CA LEU A 63 5.16 0.23 -5.74
C LEU A 63 6.60 0.45 -6.20
N ILE A 64 7.41 1.08 -5.36
CA ILE A 64 8.84 1.32 -5.60
C ILE A 64 9.58 0.76 -4.40
N LEU A 65 10.45 -0.21 -4.65
CA LEU A 65 11.17 -0.95 -3.61
C LEU A 65 12.67 -0.73 -3.73
N ASN A 66 13.32 -0.52 -2.58
CA ASN A 66 14.74 -0.27 -2.43
C ASN A 66 15.43 -1.23 -1.44
N GLU A 67 14.68 -2.16 -0.83
CA GLU A 67 15.15 -3.11 0.18
C GLU A 67 14.45 -4.47 0.00
N GLN A 68 14.90 -5.50 0.73
CA GLN A 68 14.29 -6.82 0.69
C GLN A 68 12.84 -6.78 1.22
N THR A 69 11.88 -6.91 0.32
CA THR A 69 10.45 -6.91 0.63
C THR A 69 9.75 -8.01 -0.14
N ASP A 70 9.02 -8.87 0.57
CA ASP A 70 8.07 -9.79 -0.06
C ASP A 70 6.79 -9.02 -0.40
N ILE A 71 6.29 -9.21 -1.62
CA ILE A 71 5.22 -8.39 -2.19
C ILE A 71 4.08 -9.26 -2.65
N GLN A 72 2.88 -8.90 -2.22
CA GLN A 72 1.64 -9.38 -2.79
C GLN A 72 0.80 -8.21 -3.27
N VAL A 73 0.41 -8.21 -4.54
CA VAL A 73 -0.51 -7.24 -5.13
C VAL A 73 -1.72 -7.98 -5.66
N LYS A 74 -2.92 -7.53 -5.28
CA LYS A 74 -4.20 -8.00 -5.80
C LYS A 74 -5.05 -6.83 -6.26
N GLN A 75 -5.35 -6.77 -7.55
CA GLN A 75 -6.30 -5.82 -8.12
C GLN A 75 -7.52 -6.56 -8.68
N THR A 76 -8.72 -6.07 -8.41
CA THR A 76 -9.98 -6.66 -8.89
C THR A 76 -10.94 -5.57 -9.34
N GLY A 77 -11.25 -5.55 -10.63
CA GLY A 77 -12.09 -4.55 -11.32
C GLY A 77 -11.46 -4.18 -12.67
N ASP A 78 -12.08 -3.25 -13.38
CA ASP A 78 -11.71 -2.88 -14.74
C ASP A 78 -10.86 -1.61 -14.78
N TYR A 79 -10.05 -1.43 -15.84
CA TYR A 79 -9.24 -0.23 -16.05
C TYR A 79 -8.23 0.10 -14.92
N ASN A 80 -7.84 -0.89 -14.12
CA ASN A 80 -6.81 -0.75 -13.10
C ASN A 80 -5.42 -0.73 -13.73
N SER A 81 -4.53 0.04 -13.12
CA SER A 81 -3.12 0.15 -13.50
C SER A 81 -2.23 -0.22 -12.32
N LEU A 82 -1.25 -1.09 -12.57
CA LEU A 82 -0.18 -1.44 -11.64
C LEU A 82 1.17 -1.08 -12.23
N TYR A 83 1.95 -0.27 -11.51
CA TYR A 83 3.33 0.03 -11.81
C TYR A 83 4.23 -0.42 -10.66
N TYR A 84 5.02 -1.46 -10.89
CA TYR A 84 5.90 -2.09 -9.91
C TYR A 84 7.36 -1.94 -10.34
N ILE A 85 8.15 -1.22 -9.54
CA ILE A 85 9.60 -1.11 -9.71
C ILE A 85 10.30 -1.74 -8.50
N ASN A 86 11.18 -2.69 -8.77
CA ASN A 86 12.12 -3.21 -7.78
C ASN A 86 13.56 -3.11 -8.31
N SER A 87 14.32 -2.17 -7.75
CA SER A 87 15.70 -1.90 -8.16
C SER A 87 16.75 -2.65 -7.32
N PHE A 88 16.33 -3.51 -6.38
CA PHE A 88 17.22 -4.15 -5.42
C PHE A 88 17.80 -5.47 -5.97
N THR A 89 19.12 -5.51 -6.19
CA THR A 89 19.79 -6.58 -6.95
C THR A 89 20.33 -7.73 -6.10
N ASP A 90 20.59 -7.49 -4.81
CA ASP A 90 21.51 -8.34 -4.04
C ASP A 90 20.81 -9.41 -3.20
N THR A 91 19.47 -9.41 -3.15
CA THR A 91 18.72 -10.40 -2.38
C THR A 91 17.42 -10.78 -3.07
N GLU A 92 17.05 -12.05 -2.96
CA GLU A 92 15.84 -12.62 -3.53
C GLU A 92 14.59 -12.04 -2.87
N THR A 93 13.60 -11.66 -3.69
CA THR A 93 12.32 -11.11 -3.25
C THR A 93 11.18 -11.92 -3.84
N LYS A 94 10.19 -12.31 -3.03
CA LYS A 94 9.03 -13.05 -3.54
C LYS A 94 7.97 -12.06 -3.98
N THR A 95 7.63 -12.08 -5.26
CA THR A 95 6.62 -11.19 -5.84
C THR A 95 5.42 -11.98 -6.34
N SER A 96 4.22 -11.64 -5.86
CA SER A 96 2.96 -12.21 -6.32
C SER A 96 2.01 -11.11 -6.78
N VAL A 97 1.62 -11.13 -8.05
CA VAL A 97 0.68 -10.17 -8.63
C VAL A 97 -0.54 -10.93 -9.16
N ILE A 98 -1.73 -10.54 -8.72
CA ILE A 98 -3.01 -11.09 -9.15
C ILE A 98 -3.91 -9.95 -9.63
N THR A 99 -4.21 -9.91 -10.92
CA THR A 99 -5.09 -8.90 -11.52
C THR A 99 -6.30 -9.58 -12.16
N ARG A 100 -7.51 -9.13 -11.80
CA ARG A 100 -8.77 -9.64 -12.36
C ARG A 100 -9.68 -8.50 -12.84
N GLY A 101 -10.32 -8.68 -13.99
CA GLY A 101 -11.16 -7.68 -14.65
C GLY A 101 -10.56 -7.28 -16.00
N ASP A 102 -11.26 -6.45 -16.75
CA ASP A 102 -10.94 -6.15 -18.14
C ASP A 102 -10.17 -4.83 -18.28
N ASN A 103 -9.42 -4.69 -19.38
CA ASN A 103 -8.68 -3.46 -19.72
C ASN A 103 -7.67 -3.01 -18.64
N ASN A 104 -7.14 -3.93 -17.85
CA ASN A 104 -6.12 -3.60 -16.85
C ASN A 104 -4.72 -3.58 -17.47
N ILE A 105 -3.85 -2.74 -16.90
CA ILE A 105 -2.45 -2.60 -17.27
C ILE A 105 -1.57 -3.01 -16.08
N VAL A 106 -0.64 -3.93 -16.32
CA VAL A 106 0.37 -4.34 -15.34
C VAL A 106 1.76 -4.10 -15.92
N ASP A 107 2.56 -3.26 -15.28
CA ASP A 107 3.93 -2.97 -15.67
C ASP A 107 4.88 -3.24 -14.50
N ILE A 108 5.76 -4.22 -14.71
CA ILE A 108 6.71 -4.74 -13.73
C ILE A 108 8.11 -4.50 -14.29
N THR A 109 8.93 -3.74 -13.56
CA THR A 109 10.33 -3.47 -13.90
C THR A 109 11.22 -3.79 -12.72
N GLY A 110 12.35 -4.45 -12.96
CA GLY A 110 13.36 -4.59 -11.93
C GLY A 110 14.59 -5.37 -12.34
N SER A 111 15.36 -5.80 -11.34
CA SER A 111 16.63 -6.51 -11.51
C SER A 111 16.48 -8.04 -11.50
N ASN A 112 17.56 -8.77 -11.78
CA ASN A 112 17.56 -10.24 -11.88
C ASN A 112 16.85 -11.01 -10.74
N SER A 113 16.81 -10.46 -9.52
CA SER A 113 16.16 -11.08 -8.36
C SER A 113 14.63 -11.07 -8.44
N ILE A 114 14.01 -10.16 -9.21
CA ILE A 114 12.55 -9.98 -9.19
C ILE A 114 11.81 -11.12 -9.87
N SER A 115 12.40 -11.72 -10.91
CA SER A 115 11.75 -12.80 -11.66
C SER A 115 11.90 -14.15 -10.96
N LYS A 116 12.85 -14.25 -10.02
CA LYS A 116 13.07 -15.48 -9.28
C LYS A 116 11.88 -15.69 -8.34
N ASP A 117 11.17 -16.79 -8.53
CA ASP A 117 9.92 -17.13 -7.81
C ASP A 117 8.76 -16.13 -7.96
N MET A 118 8.76 -15.30 -9.01
CA MET A 118 7.63 -14.43 -9.31
C MET A 118 6.40 -15.24 -9.77
N MET A 119 5.24 -14.88 -9.24
CA MET A 119 3.95 -15.36 -9.72
C MET A 119 3.11 -14.20 -10.23
N LEU A 120 2.77 -14.22 -11.52
CA LEU A 120 1.84 -13.29 -12.15
C LEU A 120 0.60 -14.04 -12.64
N ASN A 121 -0.57 -13.68 -12.13
CA ASN A 121 -1.86 -14.23 -12.56
C ASN A 121 -2.76 -13.09 -13.03
N VAL A 122 -3.09 -13.09 -14.32
CA VAL A 122 -3.88 -12.05 -14.97
C VAL A 122 -5.09 -12.71 -15.62
N LYS A 123 -6.31 -12.27 -15.28
CA LYS A 123 -7.56 -12.80 -15.82
C LYS A 123 -8.54 -11.70 -16.19
N GLY A 124 -8.87 -11.63 -17.47
CA GLY A 124 -9.83 -10.69 -18.06
C GLY A 124 -9.51 -10.48 -19.55
N ASP A 125 -10.32 -9.67 -20.21
CA ASP A 125 -10.16 -9.33 -21.62
C ASP A 125 -9.37 -8.02 -21.78
N ASN A 126 -8.69 -7.87 -22.93
CA ASN A 126 -7.93 -6.66 -23.30
C ASN A 126 -6.86 -6.21 -22.28
N MET A 127 -6.15 -7.17 -21.70
CA MET A 127 -5.13 -6.92 -20.69
C MET A 127 -3.79 -6.57 -21.34
N ILE A 128 -3.04 -5.65 -20.74
CA ILE A 128 -1.67 -5.33 -21.15
C ILE A 128 -0.72 -5.65 -20.00
N VAL A 129 0.31 -6.44 -20.29
CA VAL A 129 1.36 -6.80 -19.33
C VAL A 129 2.73 -6.44 -19.90
N PHE A 130 3.46 -5.58 -19.22
CA PHE A 130 4.87 -5.32 -19.45
C PHE A 130 5.69 -5.91 -18.31
N MET A 131 6.71 -6.71 -18.64
CA MET A 131 7.67 -7.22 -17.67
C MET A 131 9.08 -7.00 -18.21
N ARG A 132 9.90 -6.26 -17.45
CA ARG A 132 11.26 -5.87 -17.82
C ARG A 132 12.21 -6.26 -16.70
N ASN A 133 13.21 -7.07 -17.03
CA ASN A 133 14.29 -7.46 -16.13
C ASN A 133 15.61 -6.94 -16.70
N TYR A 134 16.38 -6.22 -15.88
CA TYR A 134 17.64 -5.58 -16.22
C TYR A 134 18.82 -6.14 -15.41
#